data_AF-A0A7C2SF54-F1
#
_entry.id   AF-A0A7C2SF54-F1
#
_cell.length_a   1.000
_cell.length_b   1.000
_cell.length_c   1.000
_cell.angle_alpha   90.00
_cell.angle_beta   90.00
_cell.angle_gamma   90.00
#
_symmetry.space_group_name_H-M   'P 1'
#
loop_
_entity.id
_entity.type
_entity.pdbx_description
1 polymer ?
#
loop_
_entity_poly.entity_id
_entity_poly.type
_entity_poly.pdbx_seq_one_letter_code
_entity_poly.pdbx_strand_id
1 'polypeptide(L)'
;MFVVFCLALLLSPEVTAAGQDRLERRGGHWYWPGAVPAGTVVAVAAWADVEGLLAYVNVKHEVLKGGSGRREIAWAPADRFPDEGFYAMVDVASGLLATGGWELGTSTGLEVQVAGRSSELRISGGPSSPSYLVVLVARPGRGVWALVSPDGSKYDRDGTENGEQWLSAFDFAPLGESQGLETFEPGDHIVVAELRSGAVIRTTVSGR
;
A
#
# COMPACT_ATOMS: atom_id res chain seq x y z
N MET A 1 4.11 -3.00 22.73
CA MET A 1 3.14 -2.24 21.91
C MET A 1 3.92 -1.72 20.72
N PHE A 2 3.84 -2.41 19.58
CA PHE A 2 4.44 -1.92 18.34
C PHE A 2 3.37 -1.06 17.68
N VAL A 3 3.55 0.25 17.64
CA VAL A 3 2.67 1.10 16.84
C VAL A 3 3.20 0.98 15.41
N VAL A 4 2.49 0.23 14.56
CA VAL A 4 2.93 0.06 13.17
C VAL A 4 2.14 1.00 12.28
N PHE A 5 2.85 1.90 11.63
CA PHE A 5 2.28 2.89 10.73
C PHE A 5 2.35 2.39 9.29
N CYS A 6 1.19 2.24 8.66
CA CYS A 6 1.10 2.21 7.20
C CYS A 6 0.85 3.64 6.72
N LEU A 7 1.51 4.08 5.65
CA LEU A 7 1.17 5.32 4.98
C LEU A 7 1.12 5.09 3.48
N ALA A 8 -0.09 5.08 2.91
CA ALA A 8 -0.29 5.04 1.46
C ALA A 8 -0.56 6.46 0.95
N LEU A 9 0.29 7.00 0.08
CA LEU A 9 0.05 8.25 -0.63
C LEU A 9 -0.57 7.97 -2.00
N LEU A 10 -1.77 8.51 -2.22
CA LEU A 10 -2.46 8.42 -3.51
C LEU A 10 -2.12 9.60 -4.39
N LEU A 11 -1.46 9.37 -5.52
CA LEU A 11 -1.18 10.35 -6.55
C LEU A 11 -2.31 10.31 -7.58
N SER A 12 -3.02 11.43 -7.76
CA SER A 12 -4.01 11.58 -8.85
C SER A 12 -3.46 11.89 -10.27
N PRO A 13 -2.18 12.21 -10.53
CA PRO A 13 -1.71 12.42 -11.90
C PRO A 13 -1.22 11.12 -12.53
N GLU A 14 -1.43 10.99 -13.84
CA GLU A 14 -0.73 10.01 -14.66
C GLU A 14 0.79 10.17 -14.51
N VAL A 15 1.51 9.09 -14.21
CA VAL A 15 2.97 9.04 -14.20
C VAL A 15 3.46 8.59 -15.58
N THR A 16 4.20 9.45 -16.30
CA THR A 16 4.66 9.21 -17.68
C THR A 16 5.95 8.39 -17.78
N ALA A 17 6.66 8.21 -16.66
CA ALA A 17 7.83 7.35 -16.58
C ALA A 17 7.73 6.53 -15.30
N ALA A 18 7.69 5.20 -15.43
CA ALA A 18 7.71 4.30 -14.28
C ALA A 18 9.03 4.49 -13.53
N GLY A 19 8.95 5.05 -12.31
CA GLY A 19 10.08 5.11 -11.41
C GLY A 19 10.46 3.72 -10.90
N GLN A 20 11.54 3.66 -10.13
CA GLN A 20 11.85 2.44 -9.39
C GLN A 20 10.66 2.04 -8.52
N ASP A 21 10.44 0.75 -8.38
CA ASP A 21 9.37 0.22 -7.53
C ASP A 21 9.68 0.40 -6.03
N ARG A 22 10.83 0.98 -5.68
CA ARG A 22 11.29 1.24 -4.32
C ARG A 22 11.35 2.73 -4.01
N LEU A 23 10.86 3.10 -2.84
CA LEU A 23 10.99 4.45 -2.29
C LEU A 23 12.34 4.64 -1.60
N GLU A 24 12.90 5.85 -1.74
CA GLU A 24 14.12 6.25 -1.07
C GLU A 24 13.87 7.33 -0.03
N ARG A 25 14.55 7.25 1.12
CA ARG A 25 14.48 8.30 2.15
C ARG A 25 15.71 9.21 2.03
N ARG A 26 15.50 10.52 1.82
CA ARG A 26 16.58 11.52 1.76
C ARG A 26 16.14 12.79 2.50
N GLY A 27 16.98 13.34 3.38
CA GLY A 27 16.67 14.62 4.06
C GLY A 27 15.29 14.71 4.73
N GLY A 28 14.82 13.63 5.35
CA GLY A 28 13.49 13.58 6.00
C GLY A 28 12.29 13.43 5.04
N HIS A 29 12.53 13.41 3.74
CA HIS A 29 11.55 13.17 2.71
C HIS A 29 11.66 11.74 2.20
N TRP A 30 10.57 11.24 1.66
CA TRP A 30 10.60 10.07 0.82
C TRP A 30 10.54 10.51 -0.65
N TYR A 31 11.09 9.68 -1.53
CA TYR A 31 11.22 9.92 -2.96
C TYR A 31 10.79 8.68 -3.72
N TRP A 32 10.14 8.88 -4.86
CA TRP A 32 9.94 7.86 -5.87
C TRP A 32 10.91 8.14 -7.05
N PRO A 33 12.10 7.52 -7.07
CA PRO A 33 13.13 7.84 -8.03
C PRO A 33 12.69 7.50 -9.46
N GLY A 34 12.82 8.47 -10.38
CA GLY A 34 12.47 8.28 -11.79
C GLY A 34 10.98 8.41 -12.13
N ALA A 35 10.09 8.56 -11.14
CA ALA A 35 8.67 8.82 -11.39
C ALA A 35 8.45 10.27 -11.86
N VAL A 36 7.86 10.43 -13.04
CA VAL A 36 7.59 11.74 -13.65
C VAL A 36 6.07 11.98 -13.74
N PRO A 37 5.51 12.96 -13.01
CA PRO A 37 4.08 13.27 -13.12
C PRO A 37 3.78 14.01 -14.43
N ALA A 38 2.70 13.62 -15.11
CA ALA A 38 2.15 14.24 -16.31
C ALA A 38 1.30 15.48 -16.01
N GLY A 39 0.79 15.61 -14.77
CA GLY A 39 -0.16 16.66 -14.36
C GLY A 39 -0.06 17.03 -12.88
N THR A 40 -1.13 17.61 -12.33
CA THR A 40 -1.21 18.01 -10.91
C THR A 40 -1.19 16.78 -10.01
N VAL A 41 -0.22 16.74 -9.09
CA VAL A 41 -0.15 15.72 -8.04
C VAL A 41 -1.09 16.13 -6.90
N VAL A 42 -2.07 15.29 -6.59
CA VAL A 42 -2.81 15.30 -5.31
C VAL A 42 -2.28 14.12 -4.53
N ALA A 43 -1.95 14.28 -3.24
CA ALA A 43 -1.48 13.20 -2.37
C ALA A 43 -2.44 13.03 -1.19
N VAL A 44 -3.00 11.83 -1.00
CA VAL A 44 -3.81 11.50 0.18
C VAL A 44 -3.07 10.46 1.00
N ALA A 45 -2.82 10.73 2.28
CA ALA A 45 -2.15 9.79 3.16
C ALA A 45 -3.12 9.21 4.19
N ALA A 46 -2.99 7.93 4.48
CA ALA A 46 -3.78 7.26 5.51
C ALA A 46 -2.85 6.51 6.46
N TRP A 47 -3.03 6.72 7.77
CA TRP A 47 -2.32 5.97 8.80
C TRP A 47 -3.26 5.08 9.60
N ALA A 48 -2.74 3.96 10.10
CA ALA A 48 -3.44 3.12 11.07
C ALA A 48 -2.61 3.05 12.35
N ASP A 49 -3.30 3.12 13.50
CA ASP A 49 -2.76 2.65 14.78
C ASP A 49 -3.32 1.24 15.03
N VAL A 50 -2.61 0.41 15.79
CA VAL A 50 -2.94 -1.00 16.06
C VAL A 50 -4.32 -1.16 16.72
N GLU A 51 -4.85 -0.10 17.36
CA GLU A 51 -6.16 -0.11 18.00
C GLU A 51 -7.32 0.44 17.15
N GLY A 52 -7.07 1.03 15.97
CA GLY A 52 -8.13 1.76 15.27
C GLY A 52 -7.87 2.01 13.80
N LEU A 53 -8.87 1.63 13.00
CA LEU A 53 -8.92 1.82 11.54
C LEU A 53 -8.63 3.27 11.12
N LEU A 54 -7.68 3.39 10.18
CA LEU A 54 -7.44 4.47 9.22
C LEU A 54 -7.92 5.88 9.61
N ALA A 55 -7.01 6.68 10.18
CA ALA A 55 -7.16 8.13 10.14
C ALA A 55 -6.59 8.64 8.81
N TYR A 56 -7.42 9.37 8.07
CA TYR A 56 -6.99 10.10 6.88
C TYR A 56 -6.34 11.40 7.34
N VAL A 57 -5.09 11.62 6.94
CA VAL A 57 -4.41 12.89 7.18
C VAL A 57 -4.08 13.48 5.83
N ASN A 58 -4.57 14.69 5.59
CA ASN A 58 -4.10 15.51 4.48
C ASN A 58 -2.65 15.90 4.77
N VAL A 59 -1.73 15.17 4.17
CA VAL A 59 -0.30 15.45 4.29
C VAL A 59 0.05 16.48 3.22
N LYS A 60 0.72 17.58 3.61
CA LYS A 60 1.26 18.54 2.66
C LYS A 60 2.31 17.84 1.80
N HIS A 61 2.28 18.03 0.48
CA HIS A 61 3.28 17.50 -0.44
C HIS A 61 3.79 18.60 -1.35
N GLU A 62 5.01 18.40 -1.87
CA GLU A 62 5.62 19.31 -2.83
C GLU A 62 6.22 18.52 -3.98
N VAL A 63 5.87 18.87 -5.22
CA VAL A 63 6.55 18.31 -6.39
C VAL A 63 7.93 18.97 -6.49
N LEU A 64 8.95 18.29 -6.01
CA LEU A 64 10.33 18.78 -6.12
C LEU A 64 10.85 18.55 -7.54
N LYS A 65 11.45 19.58 -8.15
CA LYS A 65 12.29 19.37 -9.33
C LYS A 65 13.53 18.60 -8.87
N GLY A 66 13.65 17.33 -9.28
CA GLY A 66 14.81 16.51 -8.99
C GLY A 66 16.11 17.13 -9.52
N GLY A 67 17.24 16.78 -8.89
CA GLY A 67 18.56 17.16 -9.37
C GLY A 67 18.83 16.57 -10.76
N SER A 68 19.60 17.28 -11.60
CA SER A 68 19.90 16.98 -13.02
C SER A 68 18.80 17.24 -14.07
N GLY A 69 17.73 17.97 -13.72
CA GLY A 69 16.67 18.32 -14.68
C GLY A 69 15.62 17.23 -14.88
N ARG A 70 15.67 16.15 -14.08
CA ARG A 70 14.59 15.17 -13.97
C ARG A 70 13.52 15.66 -13.00
N ARG A 71 12.25 15.44 -13.34
CA ARG A 71 11.13 15.61 -12.39
C ARG A 71 11.08 14.35 -11.54
N GLU A 72 11.08 14.50 -10.23
CA GLU A 72 10.88 13.40 -9.28
C GLU A 72 9.69 13.77 -8.39
N ILE A 73 9.00 12.77 -7.88
CA ILE A 73 7.98 12.99 -6.86
C ILE A 73 8.66 12.79 -5.52
N ALA A 74 8.72 13.86 -4.75
CA ALA A 74 9.20 13.88 -3.39
C ALA A 74 8.09 14.31 -2.46
N TRP A 75 8.16 13.93 -1.20
CA TRP A 75 7.19 14.42 -0.22
C TRP A 75 7.84 14.54 1.15
N ALA A 76 7.58 15.68 1.78
CA ALA A 76 7.82 15.91 3.20
C ALA A 76 6.46 15.98 3.87
N PRO A 77 6.22 15.19 4.92
CA PRO A 77 5.03 15.40 5.71
C PRO A 77 5.05 16.74 6.46
N ALA A 78 3.86 17.24 6.82
CA ALA A 78 3.73 18.41 7.67
C ALA A 78 4.31 18.18 9.08
N ASP A 79 4.29 16.93 9.56
CA ASP A 79 4.85 16.47 10.83
C ASP A 79 5.74 15.22 10.62
N ARG A 80 6.75 15.02 11.47
CA ARG A 80 7.77 13.95 11.32
C ARG A 80 7.12 12.56 11.21
N PHE A 81 7.41 11.80 10.14
CA PHE A 81 7.04 10.39 10.05
C PHE A 81 7.74 9.55 11.13
N PRO A 82 7.07 8.51 11.64
CA PRO A 82 7.70 7.46 12.43
C PRO A 82 8.89 6.87 11.67
N ASP A 83 10.00 6.64 12.34
CA ASP A 83 11.17 6.03 11.71
C ASP A 83 10.91 4.54 11.35
N GLU A 84 9.85 3.96 11.94
CA GLU A 84 9.41 2.58 11.81
C GLU A 84 8.02 2.53 11.16
N GLY A 85 7.90 1.90 9.98
CA GLY A 85 6.61 1.79 9.28
C GLY A 85 6.74 1.26 7.85
N PHE A 86 5.59 1.00 7.21
CA PHE A 86 5.45 0.68 5.80
C PHE A 86 4.89 1.88 5.04
N TYR A 87 5.56 2.26 3.96
CA TYR A 87 5.23 3.42 3.15
C TYR A 87 4.96 2.97 1.72
N ALA A 88 3.90 3.48 1.11
CA ALA A 88 3.56 3.22 -0.27
C ALA A 88 3.17 4.52 -0.97
N MET A 89 3.59 4.66 -2.23
CA MET A 89 3.04 5.62 -3.17
C MET A 89 2.31 4.88 -4.26
N VAL A 90 1.12 5.33 -4.61
CA VAL A 90 0.30 4.77 -5.67
C VAL A 90 -0.08 5.88 -6.63
N ASP A 91 0.24 5.74 -7.91
CA ASP A 91 -0.43 6.49 -8.97
C ASP A 91 -1.80 5.84 -9.24
N VAL A 92 -2.87 6.54 -8.89
CA VAL A 92 -4.24 6.04 -9.08
C VAL A 92 -4.58 5.90 -10.56
N ALA A 93 -4.04 6.75 -11.44
CA ALA A 93 -4.35 6.72 -12.86
C ALA A 93 -3.78 5.48 -13.54
N SER A 94 -2.51 5.14 -13.27
CA SER A 94 -1.84 4.00 -13.89
C SER A 94 -1.81 2.72 -13.03
N GLY A 95 -2.09 2.83 -11.73
CA GLY A 95 -1.88 1.76 -10.75
C GLY A 95 -0.41 1.51 -10.39
N LEU A 96 0.53 2.30 -10.94
CA LEU A 96 1.94 2.18 -10.57
C LEU A 96 2.11 2.44 -9.08
N LEU A 97 2.98 1.67 -8.44
CA LEU A 97 3.27 1.85 -7.02
C LEU A 97 4.74 1.63 -6.71
N ALA A 98 5.22 2.42 -5.75
CA ALA A 98 6.49 2.18 -5.07
C ALA A 98 6.29 2.05 -3.57
N THR A 99 7.09 1.19 -2.91
CA THR A 99 7.05 0.99 -1.46
C THR A 99 8.41 1.22 -0.81
N GLY A 100 8.40 1.56 0.46
CA GLY A 100 9.58 1.76 1.31
C GLY A 100 9.21 1.58 2.78
N GLY A 101 10.18 1.66 3.68
CA GLY A 101 9.95 1.41 5.10
C GLY A 101 10.91 0.39 5.68
N TRP A 102 10.61 -0.11 6.88
CA TRP A 102 11.47 -1.05 7.61
C TRP A 102 11.87 -2.22 6.70
N GLU A 103 13.19 -2.50 6.67
CA GLU A 103 13.87 -3.56 5.93
C GLU A 103 12.92 -4.49 5.18
N LEU A 104 12.54 -4.05 3.98
CA LEU A 104 11.81 -4.84 3.01
C LEU A 104 12.70 -6.03 2.63
N GLY A 105 12.61 -7.11 3.39
CA GLY A 105 13.17 -8.39 3.01
C GLY A 105 12.44 -8.85 1.75
N THR A 106 13.17 -9.27 0.73
CA THR A 106 12.57 -9.99 -0.40
C THR A 106 11.86 -11.20 0.16
N SER A 107 10.52 -11.19 0.18
CA SER A 107 9.74 -12.24 0.82
C SER A 107 9.95 -13.55 0.05
N THR A 108 10.61 -14.52 0.67
CA THR A 108 10.44 -15.91 0.28
C THR A 108 9.16 -16.42 0.94
N GLY A 109 8.11 -16.64 0.16
CA GLY A 109 6.98 -17.49 0.58
C GLY A 109 5.66 -16.81 0.94
N LEU A 110 5.48 -15.50 0.76
CA LEU A 110 4.13 -14.92 0.74
C LEU A 110 3.47 -15.23 -0.61
N GLU A 111 2.20 -15.62 -0.59
CA GLU A 111 1.38 -15.85 -1.76
C GLU A 111 0.06 -15.11 -1.62
N VAL A 112 -0.44 -14.56 -2.74
CA VAL A 112 -1.72 -13.85 -2.80
C VAL A 112 -2.56 -14.49 -3.87
N GLN A 113 -3.76 -14.93 -3.49
CA GLN A 113 -4.72 -15.55 -4.39
C GLN A 113 -6.09 -14.88 -4.27
N VAL A 114 -6.65 -14.49 -5.41
CA VAL A 114 -8.05 -14.09 -5.48
C VAL A 114 -8.95 -15.33 -5.42
N ALA A 115 -9.88 -15.35 -4.47
CA ALA A 115 -10.79 -16.46 -4.19
C ALA A 115 -12.26 -15.98 -4.14
N GLY A 116 -13.19 -16.88 -3.83
CA GLY A 116 -14.57 -16.51 -3.49
C GLY A 116 -15.32 -15.72 -4.57
N ARG A 117 -15.28 -16.12 -5.85
CA ARG A 117 -15.84 -15.36 -7.00
C ARG A 117 -15.30 -13.93 -7.11
N SER A 118 -14.04 -13.73 -6.73
CA SER A 118 -13.35 -12.46 -6.76
C SER A 118 -13.75 -11.44 -5.69
N SER A 119 -14.45 -11.83 -4.62
CA SER A 119 -14.68 -10.93 -3.47
C SER A 119 -13.78 -11.22 -2.26
N GLU A 120 -12.85 -12.17 -2.39
CA GLU A 120 -11.94 -12.55 -1.31
C GLU A 120 -10.49 -12.61 -1.77
N LEU A 121 -9.56 -12.23 -0.89
CA LEU A 121 -8.15 -12.49 -1.00
C LEU A 121 -7.74 -13.52 0.05
N ARG A 122 -7.13 -14.61 -0.41
CA ARG A 122 -6.38 -15.52 0.44
C ARG A 122 -4.92 -15.08 0.39
N ILE A 123 -4.36 -14.80 1.56
CA ILE A 123 -2.94 -14.50 1.73
C ILE A 123 -2.36 -15.60 2.58
N SER A 124 -1.35 -16.29 2.08
CA SER A 124 -0.74 -17.43 2.75
C SER A 124 0.77 -17.35 2.75
N GLY A 125 1.37 -18.01 3.73
CA GLY A 125 2.82 -18.10 3.88
C GLY A 125 3.44 -16.83 4.46
N GLY A 126 4.78 -16.78 4.48
CA GLY A 126 5.54 -15.81 5.26
C GLY A 126 6.25 -16.44 6.47
N PRO A 127 7.34 -15.84 6.97
CA PRO A 127 8.21 -16.47 7.98
C PRO A 127 7.68 -16.38 9.42
N SER A 128 6.50 -15.77 9.66
CA SER A 128 5.98 -15.51 11.00
C SER A 128 4.46 -15.69 11.11
N SER A 129 4.02 -16.52 12.06
CA SER A 129 2.65 -16.61 12.57
C SER A 129 2.68 -16.27 14.08
N PRO A 130 1.73 -15.46 14.62
CA PRO A 130 0.60 -14.84 13.91
C PRO A 130 1.04 -13.70 12.99
N SER A 131 0.47 -13.60 11.79
CA SER A 131 0.79 -12.54 10.81
C SER A 131 0.09 -11.22 11.13
N TYR A 132 0.68 -10.12 10.69
CA TYR A 132 0.04 -8.80 10.72
C TYR A 132 0.15 -8.16 9.35
N LEU A 133 -0.97 -8.17 8.61
CA LEU A 133 -0.98 -7.74 7.22
C LEU A 133 -1.48 -6.31 7.06
N VAL A 134 -0.76 -5.57 6.21
CA VAL A 134 -1.26 -4.37 5.53
C VAL A 134 -1.45 -4.73 4.07
N VAL A 135 -2.65 -4.54 3.56
CA VAL A 135 -2.99 -4.82 2.17
C VAL A 135 -3.47 -3.56 1.49
N LEU A 136 -2.84 -3.22 0.38
CA LEU A 136 -3.28 -2.15 -0.51
C LEU A 136 -3.78 -2.75 -1.82
N VAL A 137 -4.89 -2.24 -2.30
CA VAL A 137 -5.43 -2.57 -3.61
C VAL A 137 -5.54 -1.27 -4.40
N ALA A 138 -4.94 -1.22 -5.57
CA ALA A 138 -5.02 -0.09 -6.48
C ALA A 138 -5.65 -0.54 -7.79
N ARG A 139 -6.78 0.07 -8.14
CA ARG A 139 -7.44 -0.12 -9.43
C ARG A 139 -7.15 1.08 -10.33
N PRO A 140 -6.37 0.90 -11.41
CA PRO A 140 -6.05 1.98 -12.34
C PRO A 140 -7.29 2.76 -12.79
N GLY A 141 -7.22 4.08 -12.69
CA GLY A 141 -8.27 5.02 -13.07
C GLY A 141 -9.53 5.02 -12.19
N ARG A 142 -9.59 4.22 -11.11
CA ARG A 142 -10.81 4.08 -10.29
C ARG A 142 -10.62 4.37 -8.81
N GLY A 143 -9.57 3.86 -8.18
CA GLY A 143 -9.43 4.05 -6.75
C GLY A 143 -8.37 3.19 -6.10
N VAL A 144 -8.19 3.41 -4.81
CA VAL A 144 -7.27 2.66 -3.97
C VAL A 144 -7.93 2.38 -2.64
N TRP A 145 -7.65 1.21 -2.09
CA TRP A 145 -8.21 0.75 -0.83
C TRP A 145 -7.14 0.13 0.05
N ALA A 146 -7.37 0.18 1.36
CA ALA A 146 -6.46 -0.37 2.34
C ALA A 146 -7.20 -1.23 3.37
N LEU A 147 -6.54 -2.28 3.84
CA LEU A 147 -6.97 -3.09 4.97
C LEU A 147 -5.77 -3.40 5.86
N VAL A 148 -6.00 -3.34 7.17
CA VAL A 148 -5.07 -3.83 8.18
C VAL A 148 -5.73 -5.02 8.86
N SER A 149 -5.10 -6.18 8.77
CA SER A 149 -5.66 -7.43 9.27
C SER A 149 -4.64 -8.19 10.12
N PRO A 150 -4.78 -8.16 11.46
CA PRO A 150 -4.14 -9.15 12.32
C PRO A 150 -4.73 -10.53 12.05
N ASP A 151 -3.88 -11.56 12.03
CA ASP A 151 -4.24 -12.97 11.95
C ASP A 151 -5.22 -13.36 13.07
N GLY A 152 -6.28 -14.12 12.76
CA GLY A 152 -7.35 -14.46 13.70
C GLY A 152 -8.29 -13.32 14.13
N SER A 153 -8.13 -12.12 13.55
CA SER A 153 -9.03 -10.98 13.85
C SER A 153 -10.38 -11.10 13.12
N LYS A 154 -11.31 -10.17 13.40
CA LYS A 154 -12.59 -10.08 12.66
C LYS A 154 -12.44 -9.81 11.16
N TYR A 155 -11.27 -9.34 10.71
CA TYR A 155 -10.95 -9.09 9.30
C TYR A 155 -10.36 -10.31 8.60
N ASP A 156 -10.02 -11.33 9.38
CA ASP A 156 -9.65 -12.64 8.90
C ASP A 156 -10.88 -13.55 8.97
N ARG A 157 -11.43 -13.91 7.80
CA ARG A 157 -12.77 -14.53 7.69
C ARG A 157 -12.87 -15.88 8.38
N ASP A 158 -11.78 -16.63 8.47
CA ASP A 158 -11.78 -17.92 9.16
C ASP A 158 -11.54 -17.79 10.67
N GLY A 159 -11.13 -16.60 11.13
CA GLY A 159 -10.87 -16.26 12.53
C GLY A 159 -9.78 -17.10 13.20
N THR A 160 -8.90 -17.75 12.42
CA THR A 160 -7.92 -18.71 12.94
C THR A 160 -6.52 -18.14 12.90
N GLU A 161 -5.82 -18.08 14.04
CA GLU A 161 -4.41 -17.68 14.10
C GLU A 161 -3.48 -18.77 13.54
N ASN A 162 -3.32 -18.84 12.22
CA ASN A 162 -2.52 -19.87 11.55
C ASN A 162 -1.53 -19.32 10.49
N GLY A 163 -1.48 -18.00 10.31
CA GLY A 163 -0.64 -17.31 9.33
C GLY A 163 -1.21 -17.27 7.91
N GLU A 164 -2.34 -17.91 7.65
CA GLU A 164 -3.14 -17.76 6.45
C GLU A 164 -4.35 -16.87 6.77
N GLN A 165 -4.59 -15.84 5.96
CA GLN A 165 -5.68 -14.91 6.20
C GLN A 165 -6.60 -14.81 4.98
N TRP A 166 -7.90 -14.77 5.27
CA TRP A 166 -8.97 -14.64 4.27
C TRP A 166 -9.63 -13.28 4.40
N LEU A 167 -9.39 -12.38 3.45
CA LEU A 167 -9.79 -10.98 3.53
C LEU A 167 -10.93 -10.68 2.54
N SER A 168 -12.02 -10.06 3.01
CA SER A 168 -13.13 -9.67 2.14
C SER A 168 -12.88 -8.33 1.48
N ALA A 169 -13.24 -8.18 0.20
CA ALA A 169 -13.22 -6.91 -0.52
C ALA A 169 -13.98 -5.79 0.24
N PHE A 170 -15.10 -6.14 0.86
CA PHE A 170 -15.94 -5.20 1.60
C PHE A 170 -15.33 -4.66 2.89
N ASP A 171 -14.29 -5.31 3.43
CA ASP A 171 -13.60 -4.87 4.64
C ASP A 171 -12.54 -3.80 4.33
N PHE A 172 -12.17 -3.62 3.05
CA PHE A 172 -11.20 -2.62 2.63
C PHE A 172 -11.80 -1.22 2.69
N ALA A 173 -11.12 -0.34 3.43
CA ALA A 173 -11.50 1.05 3.50
C ALA A 173 -11.05 1.79 2.23
N PRO A 174 -11.92 2.59 1.59
CA PRO A 174 -11.55 3.41 0.45
C PRO A 174 -10.56 4.49 0.85
N LEU A 175 -9.58 4.79 0.01
CA LEU A 175 -8.65 5.89 0.20
C LEU A 175 -9.01 7.06 -0.74
N GLY A 176 -8.91 8.29 -0.23
CA GLY A 176 -9.25 9.50 -0.99
C GLY A 176 -10.73 9.56 -1.34
N GLU A 177 -11.04 9.75 -2.62
CA GLU A 177 -12.42 9.83 -3.14
C GLU A 177 -12.97 8.48 -3.65
N SER A 178 -12.26 7.38 -3.38
CA SER A 178 -12.66 6.04 -3.85
C SER A 178 -14.01 5.61 -3.27
N GLN A 179 -14.82 4.92 -4.07
CA GLN A 179 -16.03 4.24 -3.59
C GLN A 179 -15.68 2.95 -2.84
N GLY A 180 -16.63 2.30 -2.18
CA GLY A 180 -16.39 1.00 -1.53
C GLY A 180 -15.90 -0.08 -2.51
N LEU A 181 -15.04 -0.98 -2.03
CA LEU A 181 -14.56 -2.12 -2.81
C LEU A 181 -15.53 -3.30 -2.65
N GLU A 182 -15.99 -3.86 -3.77
CA GLU A 182 -16.93 -4.99 -3.77
C GLU A 182 -16.30 -6.28 -4.30
N THR A 183 -15.36 -6.14 -5.24
CA THR A 183 -14.66 -7.24 -5.91
C THR A 183 -13.23 -6.84 -6.25
N PHE A 184 -12.37 -7.83 -6.42
CA PHE A 184 -11.05 -7.73 -7.03
C PHE A 184 -11.17 -8.01 -8.53
N GLU A 185 -10.76 -7.06 -9.37
CA GLU A 185 -10.90 -7.12 -10.82
C GLU A 185 -9.56 -7.39 -11.50
N PRO A 186 -9.54 -8.05 -12.68
CA PRO A 186 -8.34 -8.14 -13.51
C PRO A 186 -7.69 -6.78 -13.73
N GLY A 187 -6.38 -6.69 -13.48
CA GLY A 187 -5.64 -5.44 -13.55
C GLY A 187 -5.51 -4.69 -12.21
N ASP A 188 -6.21 -5.12 -11.15
CA ASP A 188 -5.95 -4.60 -9.81
C ASP A 188 -4.52 -4.92 -9.38
N HIS A 189 -3.81 -3.91 -8.90
CA HIS A 189 -2.52 -4.07 -8.26
C HIS A 189 -2.73 -4.32 -6.77
N ILE A 190 -2.19 -5.42 -6.27
CA ILE A 190 -2.27 -5.79 -4.85
C ILE A 190 -0.86 -5.75 -4.27
N VAL A 191 -0.75 -5.11 -3.12
CA VAL A 191 0.47 -5.05 -2.33
C VAL A 191 0.15 -5.53 -0.94
N VAL A 192 0.92 -6.49 -0.47
CA VAL A 192 0.79 -7.03 0.88
C VAL A 192 2.12 -6.83 1.58
N ALA A 193 2.06 -6.24 2.76
CA ALA A 193 3.17 -6.17 3.69
C ALA A 193 2.84 -6.94 4.96
N GLU A 194 3.69 -7.90 5.30
CA GLU A 194 3.67 -8.57 6.59
C GLU A 194 4.61 -7.82 7.54
N LEU A 195 4.02 -7.15 8.52
CA LEU A 195 4.69 -6.13 9.31
C LEU A 195 5.65 -6.72 10.36
N ARG A 196 5.53 -7.99 10.72
CA ARG A 196 6.42 -8.62 11.71
C ARG A 196 7.73 -9.05 11.11
N SER A 197 7.71 -9.51 9.87
CA SER A 197 8.86 -10.01 9.13
C SER A 197 9.45 -9.00 8.14
N GLY A 198 8.72 -7.92 7.84
CA GLY A 198 9.09 -6.96 6.80
C GLY A 198 8.92 -7.52 5.38
N ALA A 199 8.30 -8.70 5.24
CA ALA A 199 8.06 -9.34 3.95
C ALA A 199 7.04 -8.53 3.14
N VAL A 200 7.35 -8.26 1.88
CA VAL A 200 6.42 -7.59 0.95
C VAL A 200 6.30 -8.37 -0.34
N ILE A 201 5.06 -8.62 -0.75
CA ILE A 201 4.71 -9.15 -2.07
C ILE A 201 3.85 -8.13 -2.83
N ARG A 202 4.08 -8.10 -4.14
CA ARG A 202 3.28 -7.35 -5.09
C ARG A 202 2.80 -8.30 -6.17
N THR A 203 1.53 -8.19 -6.50
CA THR A 203 0.93 -8.97 -7.57
C THR A 203 -0.09 -8.11 -8.33
N THR A 204 -0.47 -8.59 -9.51
CA THR A 204 -1.60 -8.05 -10.25
C THR A 204 -2.64 -9.15 -10.36
N VAL A 205 -3.91 -8.82 -10.13
CA VAL A 205 -5.01 -9.75 -10.36
C VAL A 205 -5.02 -10.11 -11.83
N SER A 206 -4.78 -11.38 -12.14
CA SER A 206 -4.80 -11.88 -13.50
C SER A 206 -6.23 -12.02 -14.01
N GLY A 207 -6.45 -11.66 -15.28
CA GLY A 207 -7.67 -12.01 -15.98
C GLY A 207 -7.71 -13.52 -16.24
N ARG A 208 -8.82 -14.15 -15.90
CA ARG A 208 -9.19 -15.45 -16.50
C ARG A 208 -10.08 -15.20 -17.70
#